data_AF-S2Z389-F1
#
_entry.id   AF-S2Z389-F1
#
_cell.length_a   1.000
_cell.length_b   1.000
_cell.length_c   1.000
_cell.angle_alpha   90.00
_cell.angle_beta   90.00
_cell.angle_gamma   90.00
#
_symmetry.space_group_name_H-M   'P 1'
#
loop_
_entity.id
_entity.type
_entity.pdbx_description
1 polymer ?
#
loop_
_entity_poly.entity_id
_entity_poly.type
_entity_poly.pdbx_seq_one_letter_code
_entity_poly.pdbx_strand_id
1 'polypeptide(L)'
;MMVPMVLDYAAKAEAKSVFIAISVDGMCTVTECSPQRFRRLAVESFIELVGEHAGDELVVYSSICEIGALVKAYPALFGTVHMCSTVGGVLAADFEAARAACRKAIEPPERACVVVATDASMRDRSHRAGISLVSSNGLVKARATSVKNIHDAELWAIDYALDAWVGETKQLHILTDSRYAYQDLSSPTLAGHLSDTTRLPLRRCAWNLYRAYGHTDVHIHWVRGHNGHPLNELADEVAMFTRRNDSWGLGETQAAMLERARAACAQLVDGSAAEDFVPAVSGPDAWVSVTCAA
;
A
#
# COMPACT_ATOMS: atom_id res chain seq x y z
N MET A 1 4.30 43.69 8.77
CA MET A 1 4.99 42.60 9.48
C MET A 1 5.70 41.74 8.43
N MET A 2 6.73 40.94 8.75
CA MET A 2 7.24 39.95 7.78
C MET A 2 6.53 38.62 8.00
N VAL A 3 5.78 38.17 7.01
CA VAL A 3 4.95 36.96 7.10
C VAL A 3 5.54 35.88 6.19
N PRO A 4 5.95 34.72 6.73
CA PRO A 4 6.42 33.60 5.91
C PRO A 4 5.24 32.92 5.21
N MET A 5 5.43 32.56 3.94
CA MET A 5 4.46 31.83 3.14
C MET A 5 5.16 30.79 2.28
N VAL A 6 4.68 29.56 2.34
CA VAL A 6 5.18 28.45 1.53
C VAL A 6 4.04 27.80 0.75
N LEU A 7 4.24 27.64 -0.56
CA LEU A 7 3.36 26.87 -1.42
C LEU A 7 4.13 25.69 -2.02
N ASP A 8 3.80 24.48 -1.58
CA ASP A 8 4.34 23.23 -2.12
C ASP A 8 3.22 22.36 -2.71
N TYR A 9 3.58 21.34 -3.48
CA TYR A 9 2.62 20.40 -4.01
C TYR A 9 3.19 18.99 -4.11
N ALA A 10 2.28 18.02 -4.15
CA ALA A 10 2.61 16.64 -4.40
C ALA A 10 1.53 15.97 -5.26
N ALA A 11 1.94 15.08 -6.16
CA ALA A 11 1.04 14.38 -7.07
C ALA A 11 0.99 12.90 -6.73
N LYS A 12 -0.23 12.34 -6.70
CA LYS A 12 -0.47 10.91 -6.54
C LYS A 12 -0.81 10.30 -7.90
N ALA A 13 0.18 9.69 -8.54
CA ALA A 13 0.08 9.21 -9.93
C ALA A 13 -1.06 8.23 -10.17
N GLU A 14 -1.32 7.34 -9.20
CA GLU A 14 -2.37 6.31 -9.28
C GLU A 14 -3.78 6.89 -9.13
N ALA A 15 -3.95 7.88 -8.25
CA ALA A 15 -5.26 8.49 -7.95
C ALA A 15 -5.64 9.61 -8.93
N LYS A 16 -4.72 10.02 -9.83
CA LYS A 16 -4.87 11.21 -10.68
C LYS A 16 -5.26 12.46 -9.87
N SER A 17 -4.67 12.61 -8.69
CA SER A 17 -4.89 13.76 -7.78
C SER A 17 -3.60 14.52 -7.55
N VAL A 18 -3.72 15.82 -7.34
CA VAL A 18 -2.65 16.72 -6.91
C VAL A 18 -3.07 17.41 -5.63
N PHE A 19 -2.17 17.43 -4.65
CA PHE A 19 -2.37 18.07 -3.36
C PHE A 19 -1.51 19.33 -3.32
N ILE A 20 -2.14 20.47 -3.01
CA ILE A 20 -1.47 21.75 -2.82
C ILE A 20 -1.41 22.00 -1.32
N ALA A 21 -0.22 22.16 -0.78
CA ALA A 21 -0.02 22.55 0.61
C ALA A 21 0.38 24.02 0.67
N ILE A 22 -0.34 24.80 1.48
CA ILE A 22 -0.05 26.22 1.71
C ILE A 22 0.12 26.43 3.21
N SER A 23 1.30 26.89 3.61
CA SER A 23 1.61 27.24 5.00
C SER A 23 1.90 28.73 5.10
N VAL A 24 1.17 29.42 5.97
CA VAL A 24 1.34 30.86 6.25
C VAL A 24 1.36 31.06 7.75
N ASP A 25 2.43 31.67 8.27
CA ASP A 25 2.62 31.97 9.69
C ASP A 25 2.34 30.76 10.61
N GLY A 26 2.81 29.57 10.21
CA GLY A 26 2.64 28.32 10.94
C GLY A 26 1.28 27.63 10.76
N MET A 27 0.34 28.22 10.04
CA MET A 27 -0.93 27.57 9.69
C MET A 27 -0.85 26.92 8.31
N CYS A 28 -0.91 25.58 8.28
CA CYS A 28 -0.84 24.80 7.05
C CYS A 28 -2.21 24.25 6.64
N THR A 29 -2.57 24.47 5.38
CA THR A 29 -3.76 23.91 4.75
C THR A 29 -3.37 23.02 3.57
N VAL A 30 -4.19 22.02 3.27
CA VAL A 30 -3.99 21.14 2.10
C VAL A 30 -5.29 21.06 1.32
N THR A 31 -5.20 21.25 0.01
CA THR A 31 -6.34 21.11 -0.89
C THR A 31 -6.04 20.08 -1.97
N GLU A 32 -6.94 19.10 -2.12
CA GLU A 32 -6.90 18.13 -3.21
C GLU A 32 -7.58 18.71 -4.46
N CYS A 33 -6.96 18.50 -5.62
CA CYS A 33 -7.51 18.91 -6.90
C CYS A 33 -7.08 17.96 -8.04
N SER A 34 -7.75 18.08 -9.18
CA SER A 34 -7.33 17.34 -10.37
C SER A 34 -6.10 18.00 -11.04
N PRO A 35 -5.26 17.23 -11.75
CA PRO A 35 -4.10 17.75 -12.48
C PRO A 35 -4.45 18.89 -13.44
N GLN A 36 -5.64 18.88 -14.03
CA GLN A 36 -6.10 19.93 -14.94
C GLN A 36 -6.43 21.24 -14.23
N ARG A 37 -6.79 21.19 -12.93
CA ARG A 37 -7.15 22.35 -12.11
C ARG A 37 -5.99 22.88 -11.26
N PHE A 38 -5.00 22.04 -10.96
CA PHE A 38 -3.85 22.34 -10.10
C PHE A 38 -3.27 23.75 -10.28
N ARG A 39 -2.82 24.07 -11.50
CA ARG A 39 -2.14 25.35 -11.78
C ARG A 39 -3.03 26.56 -11.50
N ARG A 40 -4.29 26.47 -11.93
CA ARG A 40 -5.26 27.54 -11.75
C ARG A 40 -5.56 27.76 -10.27
N LEU A 41 -5.83 26.67 -9.55
CA LEU A 41 -6.17 26.74 -8.13
C LEU A 41 -5.00 27.28 -7.29
N ALA A 42 -3.78 26.82 -7.54
CA ALA A 42 -2.59 27.32 -6.84
C ALA A 42 -2.39 28.84 -7.01
N VAL A 43 -2.61 29.34 -8.23
CA VAL A 43 -2.52 30.78 -8.52
C VAL A 43 -3.65 31.57 -7.87
N GLU A 44 -4.89 31.07 -7.94
CA GLU A 44 -6.06 31.70 -7.30
C GLU A 44 -5.85 31.82 -5.79
N SER A 45 -5.43 30.73 -5.11
CA SER A 45 -5.15 30.74 -3.67
C SER A 45 -3.99 31.67 -3.29
N PHE A 46 -2.94 31.74 -4.12
CA PHE A 46 -1.83 32.68 -3.89
C PHE A 46 -2.31 34.14 -3.96
N ILE A 47 -3.10 34.50 -4.98
CA ILE A 47 -3.61 35.86 -5.13
C ILE A 47 -4.53 36.25 -3.96
N GLU A 48 -5.39 35.33 -3.54
CA GLU A 48 -6.29 35.53 -2.40
C GLU A 48 -5.50 35.80 -1.11
N LEU A 49 -4.50 34.98 -0.80
CA LEU A 49 -3.64 35.15 0.38
C LEU A 49 -2.81 36.44 0.33
N VAL A 50 -2.28 36.83 -0.83
CA VAL A 50 -1.62 38.13 -0.98
C VAL A 50 -2.60 39.28 -0.69
N GLY A 51 -3.86 39.14 -1.11
CA GLY A 51 -4.91 40.11 -0.82
C GLY A 51 -5.25 40.21 0.67
N GLU A 52 -5.31 39.07 1.37
CA GLU A 52 -5.53 39.01 2.83
C GLU A 52 -4.38 39.67 3.61
N HIS A 53 -3.17 39.60 3.06
CA HIS A 53 -1.94 40.18 3.63
C HIS A 53 -1.47 41.46 2.92
N ALA A 54 -2.38 42.23 2.30
CA ALA A 54 -2.01 43.42 1.52
C ALA A 54 -1.26 44.52 2.29
N GLY A 55 -1.28 44.48 3.64
CA GLY A 55 -0.54 45.40 4.52
C GLY A 55 0.80 44.85 5.05
N ASP A 56 1.17 43.62 4.69
CA ASP A 56 2.36 42.94 5.19
C ASP A 56 3.40 42.70 4.11
N GLU A 57 4.65 42.53 4.54
CA GLU A 57 5.75 42.08 3.69
C GLU A 57 5.75 40.55 3.71
N LEU A 58 5.49 39.92 2.56
CA LEU A 58 5.42 38.48 2.41
C LEU A 58 6.77 37.94 1.96
N VAL A 59 7.33 37.00 2.73
CA VAL A 59 8.50 36.23 2.31
C VAL A 59 7.99 34.89 1.79
N VAL A 60 8.16 34.62 0.49
CA VAL A 60 7.46 33.52 -0.19
C VAL A 60 8.44 32.53 -0.78
N TYR A 61 8.27 31.25 -0.47
CA TYR A 61 8.86 30.16 -1.26
C TYR A 61 7.75 29.39 -1.98
N SER A 62 7.99 29.02 -3.24
CA SER A 62 7.10 28.11 -3.95
C SER A 62 7.84 27.14 -4.85
N SER A 63 7.43 25.87 -4.81
CA SER A 63 7.85 24.85 -5.79
C SER A 63 7.01 24.88 -7.08
N ILE A 64 5.97 25.72 -7.13
CA ILE A 64 5.03 25.89 -8.24
C ILE A 64 5.53 27.03 -9.14
N CYS A 65 6.07 26.69 -10.31
CA CYS A 65 6.78 27.65 -11.16
C CYS A 65 5.91 28.82 -11.66
N GLU A 66 4.60 28.61 -11.78
CA GLU A 66 3.63 29.61 -12.23
C GLU A 66 3.53 30.80 -11.26
N ILE A 67 3.75 30.57 -9.96
CA ILE A 67 3.69 31.63 -8.94
C ILE A 67 4.88 32.59 -9.12
N GLY A 68 6.09 32.06 -9.24
CA GLY A 68 7.27 32.87 -9.51
C GLY A 68 7.18 33.63 -10.84
N ALA A 69 6.59 33.01 -11.87
CA ALA A 69 6.34 33.66 -13.16
C ALA A 69 5.33 34.81 -13.05
N LEU A 70 4.25 34.63 -12.27
CA LEU A 70 3.22 35.64 -12.03
C LEU A 70 3.78 36.88 -11.32
N VAL A 71 4.50 36.68 -10.21
CA VAL A 71 5.11 37.79 -9.44
C VAL A 71 6.07 38.59 -10.31
N LYS A 72 6.89 37.89 -11.12
CA LYS A 72 7.82 38.53 -12.05
C LYS A 72 7.14 39.32 -13.17
N ALA A 73 5.99 38.85 -13.66
CA ALA A 73 5.26 39.50 -14.74
C ALA A 73 4.54 40.78 -14.28
N TYR A 74 4.15 40.87 -13.00
CA TYR A 74 3.36 41.99 -12.46
C TYR A 74 3.95 42.57 -11.16
N PRO A 75 5.18 43.12 -11.18
CA PRO A 75 5.86 43.60 -9.97
C PRO A 75 5.11 44.72 -9.24
N ALA A 76 4.31 45.53 -9.95
CA ALA A 76 3.50 46.59 -9.34
C ALA A 76 2.35 46.05 -8.47
N LEU A 77 1.83 44.86 -8.76
CA LEU A 77 0.76 44.22 -7.99
C LEU A 77 1.31 43.44 -6.78
N PHE A 78 2.56 42.98 -6.86
CA PHE A 78 3.20 42.12 -5.87
C PHE A 78 4.40 42.79 -5.19
N GLY A 79 4.36 44.12 -5.02
CA GLY A 79 5.49 44.90 -4.50
C GLY A 79 5.92 44.55 -3.08
N THR A 80 5.02 43.94 -2.29
CA THR A 80 5.28 43.45 -0.92
C THR A 80 5.67 41.97 -0.87
N VAL A 81 5.79 41.30 -2.02
CA VAL A 81 6.11 39.87 -2.11
C VAL A 81 7.57 39.66 -2.47
N HIS A 82 8.30 39.02 -1.56
CA HIS A 82 9.72 38.68 -1.70
C HIS A 82 9.88 37.19 -1.98
N MET A 83 10.07 36.83 -3.26
CA MET A 83 10.27 35.43 -3.65
C MET A 83 11.67 34.93 -3.26
N CYS A 84 11.73 33.80 -2.57
CA CYS A 84 12.95 33.10 -2.19
C CYS A 84 13.14 31.84 -3.04
N SER A 85 14.36 31.64 -3.54
CA SER A 85 14.75 30.42 -4.27
C SER A 85 15.29 29.31 -3.35
N THR A 86 15.60 29.65 -2.10
CA THR A 86 16.13 28.73 -1.08
C THR A 86 15.32 28.87 0.19
N VAL A 87 15.13 27.75 0.89
CA VAL A 87 14.44 27.73 2.18
C VAL A 87 15.45 27.97 3.29
N GLY A 88 15.15 28.93 4.17
CA GLY A 88 15.96 29.21 5.36
C GLY A 88 15.33 30.32 6.19
N GLY A 89 15.85 30.52 7.41
CA GLY A 89 15.38 31.56 8.31
C GLY A 89 13.88 31.46 8.60
N VAL A 90 13.15 32.54 8.36
CA VAL A 90 11.71 32.68 8.66
C VAL A 90 10.82 31.68 7.92
N LEU A 91 11.27 31.12 6.79
CA LEU A 91 10.51 30.14 5.99
C LEU A 91 10.64 28.69 6.47
N ALA A 92 11.60 28.38 7.36
CA ALA A 92 11.97 26.99 7.63
C ALA A 92 10.82 26.18 8.27
N ALA A 93 10.08 26.78 9.19
CA ALA A 93 8.97 26.11 9.86
C ALA A 93 7.80 25.84 8.90
N ASP A 94 7.35 26.86 8.16
CA ASP A 94 6.29 26.74 7.16
C ASP A 94 6.65 25.78 6.02
N PHE A 95 7.93 25.75 5.64
CA PHE A 95 8.39 24.80 4.63
C PHE A 95 8.29 23.36 5.10
N GLU A 96 8.78 23.07 6.31
CA GLU A 96 8.65 21.71 6.86
C GLU A 96 7.18 21.32 7.07
N ALA A 97 6.33 22.26 7.50
CA ALA A 97 4.89 22.03 7.65
C ALA A 97 4.23 21.69 6.30
N ALA A 98 4.44 22.52 5.27
CA ALA A 98 3.90 22.28 3.93
C ALA A 98 4.44 20.96 3.34
N ARG A 99 5.74 20.68 3.53
CA ARG A 99 6.36 19.45 3.02
C ARG A 99 5.84 18.20 3.72
N ALA A 100 5.67 18.25 5.04
CA ALA A 100 5.08 17.16 5.81
C ALA A 100 3.62 16.92 5.42
N ALA A 101 2.85 17.99 5.20
CA ALA A 101 1.47 17.89 4.77
C ALA A 101 1.34 17.27 3.36
N CYS A 102 2.20 17.69 2.42
CA CYS A 102 2.33 17.07 1.10
C CYS A 102 2.67 15.58 1.18
N ARG A 103 3.66 15.18 2.00
CA ARG A 103 4.02 13.77 2.22
C ARG A 103 2.81 12.98 2.73
N LYS A 104 2.15 13.47 3.78
CA LYS A 104 0.97 12.84 4.37
C LYS A 104 -0.20 12.72 3.38
N ALA A 105 -0.36 13.68 2.48
CA ALA A 105 -1.45 13.68 1.50
C ALA A 105 -1.24 12.67 0.37
N ILE A 106 0.01 12.43 -0.04
CA ILE A 106 0.33 11.41 -1.05
C ILE A 106 0.55 10.02 -0.45
N GLU A 107 0.80 9.94 0.85
CA GLU A 107 0.82 8.65 1.55
C GLU A 107 -0.45 7.87 1.16
N PRO A 108 -0.31 6.58 0.84
CA PRO A 108 -1.49 5.73 0.70
C PRO A 108 -2.33 5.88 1.97
N PRO A 109 -3.68 5.97 1.87
CA PRO A 109 -4.51 5.99 3.07
C PRO A 109 -4.04 4.83 3.94
N GLU A 110 -3.76 5.13 5.20
CA GLU A 110 -3.24 4.16 6.15
C GLU A 110 -4.20 2.97 6.15
N ARG A 111 -3.86 1.91 5.39
CA ARG A 111 -4.61 0.66 5.42
C ARG A 111 -4.28 0.09 6.79
N ALA A 112 -5.13 0.39 7.77
CA ALA A 112 -4.87 0.04 9.16
C ALA A 112 -4.70 -1.48 9.31
N CYS A 113 -5.48 -2.23 8.54
CA CYS A 113 -5.46 -3.69 8.49
C CYS A 113 -5.78 -4.20 7.08
N VAL A 114 -5.08 -5.24 6.64
CA VAL A 114 -5.43 -6.04 5.47
C VAL A 114 -5.39 -7.51 5.84
N VAL A 115 -6.43 -8.25 5.48
CA VAL A 115 -6.45 -9.71 5.57
C VAL A 115 -6.26 -10.28 4.17
N VAL A 116 -5.34 -11.23 4.02
CA VAL A 116 -5.01 -11.87 2.75
C VAL A 116 -5.04 -13.37 2.92
N ALA A 117 -5.90 -14.05 2.18
CA ALA A 117 -5.83 -15.50 2.05
C ALA A 117 -4.91 -15.89 0.90
N THR A 118 -4.14 -16.95 1.11
CA THR A 118 -3.20 -17.52 0.14
C THR A 118 -3.44 -18.99 0.01
N ASP A 119 -3.39 -19.49 -1.22
CA ASP A 119 -3.50 -20.91 -1.50
C ASP A 119 -2.59 -21.34 -2.66
N ALA A 120 -2.25 -22.63 -2.70
CA ALA A 120 -1.57 -23.23 -3.81
C ALA A 120 -2.22 -24.55 -4.28
N SER A 121 -2.29 -24.72 -5.60
CA SER A 121 -2.76 -25.95 -6.23
C SER A 121 -1.67 -26.55 -7.09
N MET A 122 -1.35 -27.83 -6.88
CA MET A 122 -0.39 -28.60 -7.68
C MET A 122 -0.99 -29.94 -8.10
N ARG A 123 -0.74 -30.35 -9.35
CA ARG A 123 -1.01 -31.74 -9.78
C ARG A 123 0.19 -32.59 -9.43
N ASP A 124 -0.04 -33.80 -8.93
CA ASP A 124 1.05 -34.71 -8.56
C ASP A 124 2.10 -34.83 -9.69
N ARG A 125 3.37 -34.74 -9.30
CA ARG A 125 4.58 -34.81 -10.17
C ARG A 125 4.69 -33.79 -11.32
N SER A 126 3.87 -32.75 -11.36
CA SER A 126 3.93 -31.75 -12.44
C SER A 126 5.07 -30.72 -12.30
N HIS A 127 5.61 -30.54 -11.09
CA HIS A 127 6.55 -29.45 -10.76
C HIS A 127 6.04 -28.04 -11.12
N ARG A 128 4.73 -27.90 -11.33
CA ARG A 128 4.03 -26.68 -11.71
C ARG A 128 2.83 -26.50 -10.79
N ALA A 129 2.76 -25.36 -10.12
CA ALA A 129 1.65 -25.03 -9.24
C ALA A 129 1.02 -23.71 -9.66
N GLY A 130 -0.29 -23.60 -9.51
CA GLY A 130 -0.97 -22.31 -9.45
C GLY A 130 -0.90 -21.81 -8.02
N ILE A 131 -0.47 -20.57 -7.82
CA ILE A 131 -0.52 -19.90 -6.52
C ILE A 131 -1.42 -18.68 -6.63
N SER A 132 -2.14 -18.36 -5.56
CA SER A 132 -3.08 -17.25 -5.52
C SER A 132 -2.97 -16.45 -4.22
N LEU A 133 -3.46 -15.23 -4.27
CA LEU A 133 -3.82 -14.44 -3.11
C LEU A 133 -5.12 -13.69 -3.36
N VAL A 134 -5.92 -13.56 -2.32
CA VAL A 134 -7.20 -12.84 -2.27
C VAL A 134 -7.22 -12.02 -1.00
N SER A 135 -7.55 -10.74 -1.07
CA SER A 135 -7.50 -9.85 0.08
C SER A 135 -8.83 -9.19 0.41
N SER A 136 -8.98 -8.77 1.66
CA SER A 136 -10.15 -8.04 2.16
C SER A 136 -10.37 -6.67 1.51
N ASN A 137 -9.44 -6.18 0.68
CA ASN A 137 -9.61 -4.94 -0.09
C ASN A 137 -9.92 -5.15 -1.58
N GLY A 138 -10.26 -6.39 -1.97
CA GLY A 138 -10.64 -6.72 -3.34
C GLY A 138 -9.48 -7.09 -4.25
N LEU A 139 -8.21 -7.05 -3.79
CA LEU A 139 -7.10 -7.49 -4.61
C LEU A 139 -7.12 -9.01 -4.77
N VAL A 140 -7.15 -9.46 -6.03
CA VAL A 140 -6.97 -10.86 -6.43
C VAL A 140 -5.80 -10.94 -7.41
N LYS A 141 -4.80 -11.76 -7.08
CA LYS A 141 -3.65 -12.06 -7.94
C LYS A 141 -3.40 -13.56 -7.96
N ALA A 142 -2.95 -14.07 -9.11
CA ALA A 142 -2.54 -15.45 -9.24
C ALA A 142 -1.52 -15.61 -10.36
N ARG A 143 -0.67 -16.63 -10.25
CA ARG A 143 0.28 -17.01 -11.29
C ARG A 143 0.62 -18.49 -11.21
N ALA A 144 1.03 -19.06 -12.33
CA ALA A 144 1.68 -20.36 -12.35
C ALA A 144 3.18 -20.22 -12.03
N THR A 145 3.72 -21.12 -11.24
CA THR A 145 5.13 -21.12 -10.84
C THR A 145 5.70 -22.54 -10.85
N SER A 146 7.01 -22.64 -11.03
CA SER A 146 7.72 -23.92 -10.97
C SER A 146 8.16 -24.20 -9.54
N VAL A 147 7.84 -25.38 -9.03
CA VAL A 147 8.02 -25.77 -7.62
C VAL A 147 8.47 -27.22 -7.50
N LYS A 148 9.16 -27.56 -6.40
CA LYS A 148 9.58 -28.94 -6.15
C LYS A 148 8.42 -29.81 -5.68
N ASN A 149 7.58 -29.26 -4.80
CA ASN A 149 6.45 -29.93 -4.17
C ASN A 149 5.36 -28.90 -3.81
N ILE A 150 4.22 -29.38 -3.30
CA ILE A 150 3.11 -28.53 -2.89
C ILE A 150 3.50 -27.57 -1.77
N HIS A 151 4.29 -28.02 -0.80
CA HIS A 151 4.74 -27.21 0.33
C HIS A 151 5.54 -25.98 -0.11
N ASP A 152 6.43 -26.12 -1.10
CA ASP A 152 7.14 -24.99 -1.70
C ASP A 152 6.18 -24.01 -2.38
N ALA A 153 5.09 -24.51 -2.98
CA ALA A 153 4.08 -23.66 -3.61
C ALA A 153 3.27 -22.85 -2.58
N GLU A 154 2.91 -23.46 -1.45
CA GLU A 154 2.26 -22.76 -0.32
C GLU A 154 3.12 -21.62 0.21
N LEU A 155 4.41 -21.88 0.42
CA LEU A 155 5.35 -20.85 0.85
C LEU A 155 5.50 -19.74 -0.21
N TRP A 156 5.47 -20.08 -1.50
CA TRP A 156 5.46 -19.07 -2.57
C TRP A 156 4.17 -18.23 -2.60
N ALA A 157 3.03 -18.81 -2.25
CA ALA A 157 1.76 -18.07 -2.14
C ALA A 157 1.83 -17.06 -0.99
N ILE A 158 2.39 -17.48 0.16
CA ILE A 158 2.64 -16.59 1.32
C ILE A 158 3.65 -15.49 0.96
N ASP A 159 4.77 -15.83 0.32
CA ASP A 159 5.74 -14.83 -0.18
C ASP A 159 5.08 -13.83 -1.12
N TYR A 160 4.14 -14.28 -1.94
CA TYR A 160 3.43 -13.40 -2.87
C TYR A 160 2.53 -12.39 -2.16
N ALA A 161 1.90 -12.78 -1.04
CA ALA A 161 1.16 -11.88 -0.18
C ALA A 161 2.07 -10.91 0.58
N LEU A 162 3.17 -11.41 1.15
CA LEU A 162 4.14 -10.59 1.86
C LEU A 162 4.76 -9.51 0.96
N ASP A 163 5.21 -9.87 -0.23
CA ASP A 163 5.81 -8.93 -1.20
C ASP A 163 4.82 -7.86 -1.68
N ALA A 164 3.51 -8.15 -1.63
CA ALA A 164 2.48 -7.21 -2.02
C ALA A 164 2.11 -6.20 -0.91
N TRP A 165 2.36 -6.51 0.36
CA TRP A 165 1.78 -5.76 1.48
C TRP A 165 2.75 -5.30 2.56
N VAL A 166 3.94 -5.88 2.66
CA VAL A 166 4.97 -5.39 3.60
C VAL A 166 5.35 -3.96 3.23
N GLY A 167 5.18 -3.03 4.17
CA GLY A 167 5.40 -1.59 3.97
C GLY A 167 4.18 -0.81 3.46
N GLU A 168 3.15 -1.51 2.97
CA GLU A 168 1.93 -0.92 2.38
C GLU A 168 0.73 -0.89 3.36
N THR A 169 0.82 -1.64 4.47
CA THR A 169 -0.21 -1.72 5.52
C THR A 169 0.43 -1.68 6.91
N LYS A 170 -0.32 -1.20 7.91
CA LYS A 170 0.13 -1.23 9.32
C LYS A 170 0.00 -2.60 9.93
N GLN A 171 -1.10 -3.30 9.66
CA GLN A 171 -1.33 -4.68 10.08
C GLN A 171 -1.64 -5.55 8.86
N LEU A 172 -1.02 -6.73 8.81
CA LEU A 172 -1.20 -7.71 7.75
C LEU A 172 -1.53 -9.06 8.37
N HIS A 173 -2.72 -9.59 8.08
CA HIS A 173 -3.13 -10.93 8.48
C HIS A 173 -3.07 -11.84 7.25
N ILE A 174 -2.24 -12.88 7.30
CA ILE A 174 -2.14 -13.88 6.22
C ILE A 174 -2.86 -15.14 6.65
N LEU A 175 -3.79 -15.62 5.83
CA LEU A 175 -4.52 -16.86 6.04
C LEU A 175 -3.96 -17.93 5.10
N THR A 176 -3.61 -19.09 5.63
CA THR A 176 -3.17 -20.25 4.85
C THR A 176 -3.73 -21.51 5.47
N ASP A 177 -4.19 -22.46 4.65
CA ASP A 177 -4.60 -23.77 5.16
C ASP A 177 -3.45 -24.79 5.24
N SER A 178 -2.27 -24.44 4.72
CA SER A 178 -1.05 -25.20 4.83
C SER A 178 -0.48 -25.15 6.24
N ARG A 179 -0.85 -26.14 7.06
CA ARG A 179 -0.34 -26.32 8.42
C ARG A 179 1.20 -26.36 8.46
N TYR A 180 1.84 -26.96 7.46
CA TYR A 180 3.30 -27.03 7.40
C TYR A 180 3.93 -25.67 7.13
N ALA A 181 3.38 -24.87 6.19
CA ALA A 181 3.92 -23.55 5.88
C ALA A 181 3.73 -22.61 7.07
N TYR A 182 2.56 -22.68 7.71
CA TYR A 182 2.28 -22.02 8.99
C TYR A 182 3.34 -22.37 10.05
N GLN A 183 3.61 -23.67 10.28
CA GLN A 183 4.60 -24.13 11.26
C GLN A 183 6.03 -23.65 10.97
N ASP A 184 6.48 -23.70 9.71
CA ASP A 184 7.80 -23.21 9.31
C ASP A 184 7.98 -21.72 9.64
N LEU A 185 6.95 -20.90 9.38
CA LEU A 185 6.98 -19.45 9.58
C LEU A 185 6.70 -19.02 11.02
N SER A 186 6.08 -19.90 11.80
CA SER A 186 5.79 -19.71 13.22
C SER A 186 6.95 -20.13 14.13
N SER A 187 8.00 -20.72 13.55
CA SER A 187 9.12 -21.25 14.32
C SER A 187 10.00 -20.11 14.88
N PRO A 188 10.43 -20.19 16.16
CA PRO A 188 11.40 -19.26 16.75
C PRO A 188 12.77 -19.27 16.06
N THR A 189 12.99 -20.18 15.10
CA THR A 189 14.20 -20.27 14.28
C THR A 189 14.12 -19.46 12.97
N LEU A 190 13.16 -18.54 12.82
CA LEU A 190 12.99 -17.76 11.58
C LEU A 190 14.29 -17.05 11.13
N ALA A 191 15.09 -16.56 12.07
CA ALA A 191 16.41 -15.98 11.80
C ALA A 191 17.39 -16.99 11.16
N GLY A 192 17.30 -18.27 11.53
CA GLY A 192 18.09 -19.36 10.94
C GLY A 192 17.71 -19.67 9.49
N HIS A 193 16.50 -19.30 9.05
CA HIS A 193 16.07 -19.49 7.66
C HIS A 193 16.58 -18.39 6.70
N LEU A 194 17.07 -17.26 7.20
CA LEU A 194 17.66 -16.19 6.36
C LEU A 194 18.91 -16.66 5.61
N SER A 195 19.66 -17.61 6.18
CA SER A 195 20.86 -18.20 5.60
C SER A 195 20.61 -19.54 4.88
N ASP A 196 19.37 -20.07 4.90
CA ASP A 196 19.05 -21.34 4.25
C ASP A 196 18.93 -21.18 2.72
N THR A 197 19.96 -21.62 2.01
CA THR A 197 20.01 -21.57 0.53
C THR A 197 19.25 -22.72 -0.15
N THR A 198 18.82 -23.73 0.61
CA THR A 198 18.21 -24.95 0.07
C THR A 198 16.69 -24.85 -0.06
N ARG A 199 16.05 -24.03 0.79
CA ARG A 199 14.60 -23.78 0.85
C ARG A 199 14.29 -22.33 0.46
N LEU A 200 14.53 -21.99 -0.81
CA LEU A 200 14.37 -20.62 -1.33
C LEU A 200 13.02 -19.95 -0.99
N PRO A 201 11.84 -20.60 -1.07
CA PRO A 201 10.57 -19.96 -0.75
C PRO A 201 10.50 -19.56 0.73
N LEU A 202 10.92 -20.46 1.64
CA LEU A 202 10.96 -20.19 3.07
C LEU A 202 11.92 -19.04 3.40
N ARG A 203 13.11 -19.03 2.79
CA ARG A 203 14.08 -17.95 2.96
C ARG A 203 13.52 -16.60 2.50
N ARG A 204 12.76 -16.57 1.41
CA ARG A 204 12.12 -15.35 0.92
C ARG A 204 11.03 -14.86 1.87
N CYS A 205 10.17 -15.75 2.37
CA CYS A 205 9.21 -15.39 3.42
C CYS A 205 9.93 -14.82 4.65
N ALA A 206 10.99 -15.48 5.14
CA ALA A 206 11.78 -15.00 6.27
C ALA A 206 12.38 -13.62 6.03
N TRP A 207 12.93 -13.37 4.82
CA TRP A 207 13.44 -12.05 4.44
C TRP A 207 12.35 -10.98 4.44
N ASN A 208 11.17 -11.31 3.90
CA ASN A 208 10.03 -10.41 3.89
C ASN A 208 9.50 -10.08 5.29
N LEU A 209 9.41 -11.07 6.16
CA LEU A 209 9.04 -10.87 7.57
C LEU A 209 10.07 -10.02 8.30
N TYR A 210 11.36 -10.21 8.01
CA TYR A 210 12.42 -9.34 8.55
C TYR A 210 12.29 -7.89 8.05
N ARG A 211 11.96 -7.68 6.76
CA ARG A 211 11.70 -6.33 6.20
C ARG A 211 10.46 -5.66 6.80
N ALA A 212 9.48 -6.44 7.26
CA ALA A 212 8.27 -5.92 7.88
C ALA A 212 8.55 -5.32 9.26
N TYR A 213 9.63 -5.72 9.92
CA TYR A 213 9.98 -5.25 11.26
C TYR A 213 10.01 -3.72 11.35
N GLY A 214 9.24 -3.16 12.28
CA GLY A 214 9.12 -1.71 12.48
C GLY A 214 8.24 -0.97 11.44
N HIS A 215 7.71 -1.68 10.46
CA HIS A 215 6.93 -1.09 9.35
C HIS A 215 5.51 -1.67 9.24
N THR A 216 5.37 -2.99 9.36
CA THR A 216 4.11 -3.72 9.23
C THR A 216 4.07 -4.82 10.30
N ASP A 217 3.00 -4.85 11.09
CA ASP A 217 2.72 -5.92 12.04
C ASP A 217 2.08 -7.11 11.31
N VAL A 218 2.84 -8.20 11.16
CA VAL A 218 2.43 -9.37 10.37
C VAL A 218 1.98 -10.49 11.30
N HIS A 219 0.77 -11.01 11.03
CA HIS A 219 0.17 -12.14 11.71
C HIS A 219 -0.14 -13.24 10.69
N ILE A 220 0.41 -14.43 10.88
CA ILE A 220 0.07 -15.59 10.05
C ILE A 220 -0.90 -16.47 10.82
N HIS A 221 -2.00 -16.84 10.16
CA HIS A 221 -3.07 -17.67 10.69
C HIS A 221 -3.15 -18.93 9.85
N TRP A 222 -3.04 -20.08 10.51
CA TRP A 222 -3.51 -21.32 9.89
C TRP A 222 -5.03 -21.26 9.83
N VAL A 223 -5.65 -21.62 8.70
CA VAL A 223 -7.11 -21.83 8.57
C VAL A 223 -7.41 -23.27 8.16
N ARG A 224 -8.62 -23.79 8.38
CA ARG A 224 -8.97 -25.13 7.87
C ARG A 224 -9.42 -25.00 6.42
N GLY A 225 -8.80 -25.77 5.53
CA GLY A 225 -9.26 -25.91 4.15
C GLY A 225 -10.67 -26.51 4.09
N HIS A 226 -11.48 -25.99 3.16
CA HIS A 226 -12.85 -26.44 2.86
C HIS A 226 -13.86 -26.33 4.02
N ASN A 227 -13.58 -25.45 5.01
CA ASN A 227 -14.49 -25.24 6.13
C ASN A 227 -14.49 -23.77 6.61
N GLY A 228 -14.67 -22.84 5.67
CA GLY A 228 -15.53 -21.69 5.96
C GLY A 228 -14.91 -20.30 5.99
N HIS A 229 -13.61 -20.12 5.74
CA HIS A 229 -13.09 -18.77 5.55
C HIS A 229 -13.28 -18.33 4.08
N PRO A 230 -14.17 -17.37 3.79
CA PRO A 230 -14.60 -17.11 2.42
C PRO A 230 -13.46 -16.58 1.52
N LEU A 231 -12.50 -15.83 2.08
CA LEU A 231 -11.30 -15.45 1.32
C LEU A 231 -10.43 -16.66 0.96
N ASN A 232 -10.37 -17.69 1.82
CA ASN A 232 -9.55 -18.88 1.60
C ASN A 232 -10.17 -19.79 0.54
N GLU A 233 -11.48 -19.99 0.59
CA GLU A 233 -12.20 -20.75 -0.45
C GLU A 233 -12.03 -20.10 -1.83
N LEU A 234 -12.10 -18.76 -1.90
CA LEU A 234 -11.85 -18.04 -3.15
C LEU A 234 -10.38 -18.13 -3.59
N ALA A 235 -9.43 -18.12 -2.65
CA ALA A 235 -8.02 -18.33 -2.97
C ALA A 235 -7.78 -19.73 -3.57
N ASP A 236 -8.35 -20.78 -2.98
CA ASP A 236 -8.27 -22.16 -3.49
C ASP A 236 -8.86 -22.29 -4.89
N GLU A 237 -10.08 -21.76 -5.09
CA GLU A 237 -10.70 -21.72 -6.41
C GLU A 237 -9.77 -21.07 -7.44
N VAL A 238 -9.16 -19.93 -7.07
CA VAL A 238 -8.25 -19.19 -7.95
C VAL A 238 -6.96 -19.95 -8.24
N ALA A 239 -6.36 -20.58 -7.25
CA ALA A 239 -5.14 -21.36 -7.39
C ALA A 239 -5.38 -22.59 -8.29
N MET A 240 -6.48 -23.31 -8.05
CA MET A 240 -6.90 -24.45 -8.86
C MET A 240 -7.10 -24.08 -10.33
N PHE A 241 -7.83 -23.00 -10.61
CA PHE A 241 -8.04 -22.57 -11.99
C PHE A 241 -6.73 -22.15 -12.66
N THR A 242 -5.89 -21.41 -11.95
CA THR A 242 -4.58 -20.98 -12.46
C THR A 242 -3.71 -22.19 -12.84
N ARG A 243 -3.66 -23.21 -11.98
CA ARG A 243 -2.97 -24.46 -12.27
C ARG A 243 -3.54 -25.18 -13.49
N ARG A 244 -4.87 -25.28 -13.60
CA ARG A 244 -5.53 -25.98 -14.74
C ARG A 244 -5.30 -25.26 -16.06
N ASN A 245 -5.42 -23.93 -16.07
CA ASN A 245 -5.15 -23.12 -17.24
C ASN A 245 -3.71 -23.27 -17.71
N ASP A 246 -2.75 -23.26 -16.79
CA ASP A 246 -1.34 -23.53 -17.11
C ASP A 246 -1.14 -24.93 -17.68
N SER A 247 -1.76 -25.94 -17.06
CA SER A 247 -1.65 -27.34 -17.49
C SER A 247 -2.21 -27.59 -18.90
N TRP A 248 -3.13 -26.76 -19.35
CA TRP A 248 -3.82 -26.90 -20.65
C TRP A 248 -3.46 -25.79 -21.64
N GLY A 249 -2.53 -24.88 -21.30
CA GLY A 249 -2.13 -23.78 -22.17
C GLY A 249 -3.24 -22.74 -22.43
N LEU A 250 -4.21 -22.61 -21.51
CA LEU A 250 -5.38 -21.73 -21.65
C LEU A 250 -5.12 -20.31 -21.12
N GLY A 251 -4.09 -19.65 -21.65
CA GLY A 251 -3.65 -18.33 -21.17
C GLY A 251 -4.72 -17.24 -21.28
N GLU A 252 -5.48 -17.20 -22.38
CA GLU A 252 -6.56 -16.20 -22.58
C GLU A 252 -7.71 -16.37 -21.57
N THR A 253 -7.98 -17.61 -21.14
CA THR A 253 -9.00 -17.92 -20.13
C THR A 253 -8.61 -17.44 -18.74
N GLN A 254 -7.30 -17.25 -18.47
CA GLN A 254 -6.80 -16.78 -17.18
C GLN A 254 -7.29 -15.37 -16.86
N ALA A 255 -7.23 -14.44 -17.82
CA ALA A 255 -7.65 -13.06 -17.60
C ALA A 255 -9.16 -12.99 -17.27
N ALA A 256 -10.00 -13.66 -18.06
CA ALA A 256 -11.43 -13.71 -17.84
C ALA A 256 -11.82 -14.40 -16.51
N MET A 257 -11.02 -15.35 -16.05
CA MET A 257 -11.21 -16.00 -14.75
C MET A 257 -10.78 -15.10 -13.58
N LEU A 258 -9.67 -14.37 -13.71
CA LEU A 258 -9.26 -13.38 -12.71
C LEU A 258 -10.27 -12.23 -12.58
N GLU A 259 -10.85 -11.75 -13.68
CA GLU A 259 -11.91 -10.74 -13.63
C GLU A 259 -13.16 -11.25 -12.89
N ARG A 260 -13.56 -12.51 -13.12
CA ARG A 260 -14.66 -13.14 -12.37
C ARG A 260 -14.33 -13.28 -10.88
N ALA A 261 -13.11 -13.70 -10.55
CA ALA A 261 -12.67 -13.80 -9.17
C ALA A 261 -12.60 -12.44 -8.47
N ARG A 262 -12.18 -11.37 -9.18
CA ARG A 262 -12.24 -10.00 -8.67
C ARG A 262 -13.65 -9.53 -8.41
N ALA A 263 -14.59 -9.83 -9.31
CA ALA A 263 -16.01 -9.50 -9.10
C ALA A 263 -16.60 -10.26 -7.90
N ALA A 264 -16.28 -11.55 -7.74
CA ALA A 264 -16.69 -12.35 -6.58
C ALA A 264 -16.06 -11.82 -5.29
N CYS A 265 -14.77 -11.46 -5.31
CA CYS A 265 -14.08 -10.86 -4.17
C CYS A 265 -14.71 -9.51 -3.79
N ALA A 266 -15.01 -8.65 -4.77
CA ALA A 266 -15.67 -7.38 -4.54
C ALA A 266 -17.04 -7.54 -3.87
N GLN A 267 -17.83 -8.54 -4.29
CA GLN A 267 -19.10 -8.86 -3.64
C GLN A 267 -18.90 -9.42 -2.23
N LEU A 268 -17.86 -10.21 -2.02
CA LEU A 268 -17.55 -10.82 -0.73
C LEU A 268 -17.14 -9.79 0.33
N VAL A 269 -16.39 -8.76 -0.06
CA VAL A 269 -15.87 -7.74 0.86
C VAL A 269 -16.77 -6.51 0.96
N ASP A 270 -17.85 -6.44 0.17
CA ASP A 270 -18.77 -5.30 0.16
C ASP A 270 -19.45 -5.13 1.53
N GLY A 271 -19.32 -3.95 2.11
CA GLY A 271 -19.88 -3.62 3.43
C GLY A 271 -19.19 -4.28 4.63
N SER A 272 -18.10 -5.04 4.43
CA SER A 272 -17.31 -5.64 5.52
C SER A 272 -16.03 -4.85 5.80
N ALA A 273 -15.64 -4.77 7.06
CA ALA A 273 -14.34 -4.26 7.47
C ALA A 273 -13.27 -5.36 7.30
N ALA A 274 -11.98 -4.98 7.26
CA ALA A 274 -10.91 -5.97 7.14
C ALA A 274 -10.88 -6.91 8.37
N GLU A 275 -11.19 -6.35 9.54
CA GLU A 275 -11.23 -7.02 10.83
C GLU A 275 -12.27 -8.13 10.89
N ASP A 276 -13.35 -8.04 10.08
CA ASP A 276 -14.38 -9.08 10.00
C ASP A 276 -13.85 -10.39 9.40
N PHE A 277 -12.73 -10.32 8.67
CA PHE A 277 -12.03 -11.47 8.10
C PHE A 277 -10.87 -11.95 8.97
N VAL A 278 -10.61 -11.33 10.12
CA VAL A 278 -9.59 -11.82 11.06
C VAL A 278 -10.16 -13.04 11.79
N PRO A 279 -9.48 -14.20 11.75
CA PRO A 279 -10.02 -15.40 12.37
C PRO A 279 -10.13 -15.28 13.91
N ALA A 280 -11.22 -15.77 14.50
CA ALA A 280 -11.47 -15.68 15.94
C ALA A 280 -10.49 -16.53 16.78
N VAL A 281 -9.99 -15.98 17.89
CA VAL A 281 -8.95 -16.60 18.74
C VAL A 281 -9.51 -17.69 19.69
N SER A 282 -10.82 -17.72 19.95
CA SER A 282 -11.45 -18.68 20.87
C SER A 282 -12.62 -19.42 20.24
N GLY A 283 -12.56 -20.76 20.25
CA GLY A 283 -13.56 -21.68 19.70
C GLY A 283 -12.96 -23.05 19.34
N PRO A 284 -13.77 -24.04 18.90
CA PRO A 284 -13.27 -25.31 18.34
C PRO A 284 -12.41 -25.12 17.06
N ASP A 285 -12.39 -23.89 16.54
CA ASP A 285 -11.66 -23.40 15.37
C ASP A 285 -10.53 -22.43 15.76
N ALA A 286 -10.00 -22.48 16.98
CA ALA A 286 -8.93 -21.58 17.42
C ALA A 286 -7.66 -21.71 16.55
N TRP A 287 -7.16 -20.57 16.08
CA TRP A 287 -5.93 -20.43 15.30
C TRP A 287 -4.82 -19.87 16.19
N VAL A 288 -3.58 -20.15 15.84
CA VAL A 288 -2.43 -19.55 16.52
C VAL A 288 -1.90 -18.45 15.61
N SER A 289 -1.90 -17.21 16.10
CA SER A 289 -1.25 -16.09 15.43
C SER A 289 0.20 -16.02 15.90
N VAL A 290 1.14 -15.96 14.97
CA VAL A 290 2.50 -15.53 15.30
C VAL A 290 2.66 -14.08 14.89
N THR A 291 2.81 -13.22 15.90
CA THR A 291 3.29 -11.86 15.74
C THR A 291 4.81 -11.94 15.58
N CYS A 292 5.37 -11.34 14.54
CA CYS A 292 6.81 -11.13 14.45
C CYS A 292 7.25 -10.05 15.43
N ALA A 293 7.18 -10.33 16.74
CA ALA A 293 7.84 -9.54 17.76
C ALA A 293 9.31 -10.01 17.89
N ALA A 294 10.19 -9.05 18.17
CA ALA A 294 11.64 -9.19 18.25
C ALA A 294 12.14 -10.39 19.09
#